data_AF-A0A5P8WHN3-F1
#
_entry.id   AF-A0A5P8WHN3-F1
#
_cell.length_a   1.000
_cell.length_b   1.000
_cell.length_c   1.000
_cell.angle_alpha   90.00
_cell.angle_beta   90.00
_cell.angle_gamma   90.00
#
_symmetry.space_group_name_H-M   'P 1'
#
loop_
_entity.id
_entity.type
_entity.pdbx_description
1 polymer ?
#
loop_
_entity_poly.entity_id
_entity_poly.type
_entity_poly.pdbx_seq_one_letter_code
_entity_poly.pdbx_strand_id
1 'polypeptide(L)'
;MLNNLPMSSQLIERIFSLYEQNNPLIAVESPLQERISLLKNLTQKCINSGMNCYLWMLEDDKLYQLRMNDCELAFSEIKEYKRIAFKVVREDSFEILRFWKTSQLQGILILEGIYPWLGQGATDADSSLTAEWIKSALINIKLYNHNSCKTALLLGSNASLKSDIAGLIPTITQELPTVEEISDYLPQILPDSITQGAMRFCEVG
;
A
#
# COMPACT_ATOMS: atom_id res chain seq x y z
N MET A 1 -24.38 18.74 5.00
CA MET A 1 -23.74 18.59 3.68
C MET A 1 -22.57 17.64 3.86
N LEU A 2 -22.80 16.36 3.61
CA LEU A 2 -21.77 15.33 3.67
C LEU A 2 -21.11 15.32 2.29
N ASN A 3 -19.88 15.83 2.21
CA ASN A 3 -19.10 15.76 0.98
C ASN A 3 -18.77 14.30 0.71
N ASN A 4 -19.22 13.78 -0.43
CA ASN A 4 -18.77 12.52 -0.99
C ASN A 4 -17.29 12.68 -1.39
N LEU A 5 -16.39 12.47 -0.43
CA LEU A 5 -14.95 12.38 -0.68
C LEU A 5 -14.71 11.11 -1.52
N PRO A 6 -13.88 11.17 -2.58
CA PRO A 6 -13.60 10.00 -3.41
C PRO A 6 -13.10 8.84 -2.55
N MET A 7 -13.49 7.60 -2.87
CA MET A 7 -13.19 6.39 -2.08
C MET A 7 -11.70 6.22 -1.73
N SER A 8 -10.79 6.64 -2.61
CA SER A 8 -9.36 6.67 -2.32
C SER A 8 -9.02 7.57 -1.12
N SER A 9 -9.71 8.70 -0.95
CA SER A 9 -9.53 9.63 0.17
C SER A 9 -9.88 8.96 1.50
N GLN A 10 -10.95 8.18 1.59
CA GLN A 10 -11.33 7.52 2.85
C GLN A 10 -10.29 6.48 3.29
N LEU A 11 -9.77 5.70 2.34
CA LEU A 11 -8.69 4.75 2.60
C LEU A 11 -7.42 5.45 3.09
N ILE A 12 -7.01 6.54 2.43
CA ILE A 12 -5.84 7.32 2.85
C ILE A 12 -6.02 7.89 4.25
N GLU A 13 -7.18 8.44 4.59
CA GLU A 13 -7.44 8.95 5.94
C GLU A 13 -7.41 7.82 7.00
N ARG A 14 -7.91 6.62 6.66
CA ARG A 14 -7.81 5.46 7.56
C ARG A 14 -6.37 5.01 7.78
N ILE A 15 -5.55 4.96 6.72
CA ILE A 15 -4.13 4.66 6.84
C ILE A 15 -3.43 5.70 7.73
N PHE A 16 -3.73 6.99 7.52
CA PHE A 16 -3.12 8.08 8.28
C PHE A 16 -3.55 8.12 9.74
N SER A 17 -4.82 7.84 10.05
CA SER A 17 -5.27 7.75 11.45
C SER A 17 -4.56 6.62 12.20
N LEU A 18 -4.30 5.48 11.55
CA LEU A 18 -3.48 4.41 12.15
C LEU A 18 -2.01 4.83 12.30
N TYR A 19 -1.43 5.51 11.30
CA TYR A 19 -0.08 6.06 11.39
C TYR A 19 0.07 7.03 12.57
N GLU A 20 -0.86 7.98 12.73
CA GLU A 20 -0.88 8.97 13.82
C GLU A 20 -1.02 8.32 15.20
N GLN A 21 -1.68 7.18 15.27
CA GLN A 21 -1.74 6.32 16.47
C GLN A 21 -0.45 5.51 16.70
N ASN A 22 0.62 5.79 15.95
CA ASN A 22 1.89 5.06 15.96
C ASN A 22 1.74 3.56 15.66
N ASN A 23 0.80 3.16 14.81
CA ASN A 23 0.70 1.77 14.38
C ASN A 23 1.86 1.43 13.42
N PRO A 24 2.78 0.53 13.82
CA PRO A 24 3.97 0.22 13.03
C PRO A 24 3.71 -0.75 11.88
N LEU A 25 2.55 -1.42 11.87
CA LEU A 25 2.12 -2.33 10.83
C LEU A 25 0.66 -2.11 10.47
N ILE A 26 0.37 -2.08 9.18
CA ILE A 26 -0.98 -1.99 8.63
C ILE A 26 -1.06 -2.95 7.43
N ALA A 27 -2.11 -3.75 7.36
CA ALA A 27 -2.43 -4.54 6.17
C ALA A 27 -3.43 -3.76 5.31
N VAL A 28 -3.14 -3.62 4.02
CA VAL A 28 -4.01 -2.94 3.06
C VAL A 28 -4.32 -3.85 1.90
N GLU A 29 -5.62 -4.07 1.69
CA GLU A 29 -6.14 -4.69 0.48
C GLU A 29 -6.49 -3.60 -0.52
N SER A 30 -5.88 -3.65 -1.70
CA SER A 30 -6.18 -2.73 -2.80
C SER A 30 -6.15 -3.51 -4.12
N PRO A 31 -7.26 -3.51 -4.87
CA PRO A 31 -7.33 -4.11 -6.20
C PRO A 31 -6.20 -3.59 -7.10
N LEU A 32 -5.71 -4.43 -8.01
CA LEU A 32 -4.61 -4.04 -8.92
C LEU A 32 -4.97 -2.80 -9.75
N GLN A 33 -6.24 -2.66 -10.13
CA GLN A 33 -6.78 -1.54 -10.90
C GLN A 33 -6.62 -0.19 -10.17
N GLU A 34 -6.71 -0.20 -8.84
CA GLU A 34 -6.63 1.00 -8.01
C GLU A 34 -5.22 1.28 -7.50
N ARG A 35 -4.26 0.39 -7.76
CA ARG A 35 -2.93 0.43 -7.14
C ARG A 35 -2.20 1.75 -7.40
N ILE A 36 -2.19 2.19 -8.66
CA ILE A 36 -1.51 3.45 -9.04
C ILE A 36 -2.20 4.65 -8.39
N SER A 37 -3.54 4.65 -8.34
CA SER A 37 -4.32 5.71 -7.68
C SER A 37 -4.00 5.75 -6.18
N LEU A 38 -4.00 4.60 -5.51
CA LEU A 38 -3.63 4.48 -4.10
C LEU A 38 -2.20 5.01 -3.85
N LEU A 39 -1.22 4.56 -4.62
CA LEU A 39 0.18 4.99 -4.48
C LEU A 39 0.32 6.51 -4.70
N LYS A 40 -0.34 7.09 -5.70
CA LYS A 40 -0.36 8.54 -5.94
C LYS A 40 -0.95 9.30 -4.75
N ASN A 41 -2.15 8.92 -4.32
CA ASN A 41 -2.86 9.60 -3.23
C ASN A 41 -2.11 9.47 -1.90
N LEU A 42 -1.55 8.29 -1.61
CA LEU A 42 -0.75 8.05 -0.41
C LEU A 42 0.54 8.87 -0.43
N THR A 43 1.25 8.88 -1.56
CA THR A 43 2.47 9.67 -1.74
C THR A 43 2.19 11.16 -1.57
N GLN A 44 1.12 11.66 -2.19
CA GLN A 44 0.71 13.07 -2.08
C GLN A 44 0.37 13.44 -0.63
N LYS A 45 -0.36 12.58 0.09
CA LYS A 45 -0.67 12.81 1.51
C LYS A 45 0.60 12.79 2.37
N CYS A 46 1.54 11.88 2.13
CA CYS A 46 2.83 11.86 2.81
C CYS A 46 3.59 13.17 2.62
N ILE A 47 3.68 13.67 1.38
CA ILE A 47 4.30 14.96 1.06
C ILE A 47 3.63 16.10 1.83
N ASN A 48 2.30 16.16 1.81
CA ASN A 48 1.54 17.21 2.49
C ASN A 48 1.72 17.19 4.01
N SER A 49 1.99 16.02 4.58
CA SER A 49 2.27 15.82 6.01
C SER A 49 3.75 15.88 6.36
N GLY A 50 4.64 16.18 5.41
CA GLY A 50 6.09 16.28 5.64
C GLY A 50 6.78 14.94 5.91
N MET A 51 6.22 13.84 5.40
CA MET A 51 6.70 12.47 5.64
C MET A 51 7.20 11.82 4.36
N ASN A 52 8.14 10.88 4.51
CA ASN A 52 8.61 10.09 3.39
C ASN A 52 7.66 8.90 3.12
N CYS A 53 7.49 8.61 1.84
CA CYS A 53 6.80 7.41 1.37
C CYS A 53 7.81 6.55 0.62
N TYR A 54 7.89 5.27 0.96
CA TYR A 54 8.79 4.32 0.34
C TYR A 54 8.01 3.13 -0.24
N LEU A 55 8.52 2.56 -1.32
CA LEU A 55 8.01 1.35 -1.93
C LEU A 55 9.14 0.34 -2.06
N TRP A 56 8.89 -0.87 -1.58
CA TRP A 56 9.72 -2.02 -1.87
C TRP A 56 8.88 -3.11 -2.54
N MET A 57 9.43 -3.70 -3.59
CA MET A 57 8.80 -4.77 -4.35
C MET A 57 9.68 -6.02 -4.29
N LEU A 58 9.05 -7.17 -4.02
CA LEU A 58 9.76 -8.45 -3.99
C LEU A 58 10.39 -8.81 -5.35
N GLU A 59 9.79 -8.36 -6.45
CA GLU A 59 10.19 -8.71 -7.83
C GLU A 59 11.57 -8.18 -8.22
N ASP A 60 11.87 -6.92 -7.89
CA ASP A 60 13.14 -6.28 -8.22
C ASP A 60 14.10 -6.17 -7.01
N ASP A 61 13.59 -6.43 -5.80
CA ASP A 61 14.30 -6.33 -4.53
C ASP A 61 15.03 -5.00 -4.38
N LYS A 62 14.29 -3.92 -4.66
CA LYS A 62 14.75 -2.55 -4.55
C LYS A 62 13.82 -1.72 -3.68
N LEU A 63 14.42 -0.75 -2.99
CA LEU A 63 13.70 0.23 -2.19
C LEU A 63 13.74 1.58 -2.91
N TYR A 64 12.56 2.15 -3.15
CA TYR A 64 12.40 3.46 -3.77
C TYR A 64 11.74 4.42 -2.79
N GLN A 65 12.17 5.68 -2.76
CA GLN A 65 11.37 6.78 -2.24
C GLN A 65 10.41 7.24 -3.35
N LEU A 66 9.13 7.30 -3.03
CA LEU A 66 8.10 7.81 -3.91
C LEU A 66 8.02 9.33 -3.81
N ARG A 67 7.88 9.99 -4.95
CA ARG A 67 7.65 11.44 -5.07
C ARG A 67 6.59 11.70 -6.13
N MET A 68 6.01 12.90 -6.08
CA MET A 68 5.13 13.40 -7.13
C MET A 68 5.92 14.34 -8.04
N ASN A 69 5.81 14.12 -9.35
CA ASN A 69 6.31 15.02 -10.39
C ASN A 69 5.19 15.24 -11.40
N ASP A 70 4.67 16.46 -11.56
CA ASP A 70 3.59 16.80 -12.49
C ASP A 70 2.40 15.80 -12.46
N CYS A 71 1.91 15.46 -11.27
CA CYS A 71 0.84 14.48 -11.04
C CYS A 71 1.18 13.00 -11.37
N GLU A 72 2.43 12.69 -11.66
CA GLU A 72 2.96 11.34 -11.84
C GLU A 72 3.84 10.88 -10.66
N LEU A 73 3.93 9.56 -10.49
CA LEU A 73 4.82 8.96 -9.50
C LEU A 73 6.24 8.92 -10.05
N ALA A 74 7.17 9.52 -9.31
CA ALA A 74 8.59 9.40 -9.55
C ALA A 74 9.22 8.49 -8.47
N PHE A 75 10.17 7.67 -8.90
CA PHE A 75 10.86 6.69 -8.05
C PHE A 75 12.32 7.08 -7.90
N SER A 76 12.79 7.25 -6.67
CA SER A 76 14.19 7.52 -6.35
C SER A 76 14.76 6.36 -5.55
N GLU A 77 15.67 5.57 -6.14
CA GLU A 77 16.26 4.41 -5.47
C GLU A 77 17.05 4.82 -4.21
N ILE A 78 16.79 4.12 -3.10
CA ILE A 78 17.46 4.33 -1.81
C ILE A 78 18.71 3.46 -1.74
N LYS A 79 19.87 4.08 -1.93
CA LYS A 79 21.19 3.41 -1.95
C LYS A 79 21.62 2.83 -0.60
N GLU A 80 21.00 3.30 0.49
CA GLU A 80 21.26 2.80 1.85
C GLU A 80 20.74 1.36 2.01
N TYR A 81 19.70 0.99 1.28
CA TYR A 81 19.21 -0.37 1.22
C TYR A 81 20.15 -1.22 0.37
N LYS A 82 20.86 -2.14 1.00
CA LYS A 82 21.76 -3.09 0.34
C LYS A 82 21.10 -4.46 0.34
N ARG A 83 20.50 -4.82 -0.80
CA ARG A 83 20.01 -6.19 -1.02
C ARG A 83 21.14 -7.22 -0.86
N ILE A 84 20.78 -8.43 -0.44
CA ILE A 84 21.73 -9.54 -0.35
C ILE A 84 22.04 -10.02 -1.77
N ALA A 85 23.30 -9.89 -2.19
CA ALA A 85 23.72 -10.24 -3.55
C ALA A 85 23.66 -11.75 -3.84
N PHE A 86 23.94 -12.57 -2.83
CA PHE A 86 23.93 -14.03 -2.92
C PHE A 86 22.91 -14.58 -1.93
N LYS A 87 21.69 -14.84 -2.41
CA LYS A 87 20.61 -15.40 -1.61
C LYS A 87 20.84 -16.90 -1.43
N VAL A 88 21.17 -17.30 -0.21
CA VAL A 88 21.43 -18.70 0.15
C VAL A 88 20.16 -19.36 0.67
N VAL A 89 19.35 -18.60 1.41
CA VAL A 89 18.07 -19.04 1.95
C VAL A 89 16.95 -18.10 1.45
N ARG A 90 15.71 -18.57 1.43
CA ARG A 90 14.58 -17.80 0.85
C ARG A 90 14.32 -16.49 1.62
N GLU A 91 14.58 -16.49 2.92
CA GLU A 91 14.49 -15.35 3.83
C GLU A 91 15.39 -14.18 3.39
N ASP A 92 16.49 -14.45 2.68
CA ASP A 92 17.38 -13.41 2.15
C ASP A 92 16.65 -12.48 1.15
N SER A 93 15.54 -12.94 0.56
CA SER A 93 14.68 -12.13 -0.29
C SER A 93 13.87 -11.08 0.47
N PHE A 94 13.83 -11.15 1.80
CA PHE A 94 13.04 -10.27 2.67
C PHE A 94 13.92 -9.46 3.62
N GLU A 95 15.18 -9.23 3.24
CA GLU A 95 16.11 -8.40 4.02
C GLU A 95 15.56 -7.00 4.29
N ILE A 96 14.65 -6.50 3.44
CA ILE A 96 13.89 -5.28 3.67
C ILE A 96 13.25 -5.19 5.06
N LEU A 97 12.77 -6.31 5.62
CA LEU A 97 12.12 -6.33 6.94
C LEU A 97 13.13 -6.04 8.06
N ARG A 98 14.34 -6.61 7.95
CA ARG A 98 15.44 -6.33 8.89
C ARG A 98 15.98 -4.91 8.71
N PHE A 99 16.14 -4.49 7.46
CA PHE A 99 16.55 -3.13 7.12
C PHE A 99 15.57 -2.10 7.70
N TRP A 100 14.26 -2.25 7.49
CA TRP A 100 13.26 -1.30 7.99
C TRP A 100 13.24 -1.21 9.52
N LYS A 101 13.41 -2.36 10.19
CA LYS A 101 13.53 -2.41 11.65
C LYS A 101 14.72 -1.58 12.16
N THR A 102 15.86 -1.64 11.48
CA THR A 102 17.15 -1.12 11.99
C THR A 102 17.60 0.20 11.39
N SER A 103 17.05 0.61 10.25
CA SER A 103 17.41 1.85 9.56
C SER A 103 17.03 3.08 10.38
N GLN A 104 17.55 4.25 10.01
CA GLN A 104 17.12 5.54 10.57
C GLN A 104 16.03 6.21 9.73
N LEU A 105 15.54 5.54 8.67
CA LEU A 105 14.49 6.07 7.81
C LEU A 105 13.17 6.15 8.57
N GLN A 106 12.41 7.23 8.34
CA GLN A 106 11.11 7.48 8.96
C GLN A 106 10.05 7.71 7.89
N GLY A 107 8.81 7.38 8.20
CA GLY A 107 7.65 7.50 7.31
C GLY A 107 6.96 6.16 7.06
N ILE A 108 6.37 6.03 5.87
CA ILE A 108 5.59 4.85 5.47
C ILE A 108 6.39 4.02 4.48
N LEU A 109 6.63 2.75 4.80
CA LEU A 109 7.17 1.75 3.87
C LEU A 109 6.05 0.87 3.33
N ILE A 110 5.86 0.84 2.02
CA ILE A 110 4.91 -0.01 1.32
C ILE A 110 5.64 -1.28 0.89
N LEU A 111 5.11 -2.44 1.28
CA LEU A 111 5.65 -3.76 0.97
C LEU A 111 4.73 -4.49 0.00
N GLU A 112 5.19 -4.72 -1.22
CA GLU A 112 4.47 -5.52 -2.22
C GLU A 112 5.06 -6.94 -2.37
N GLY A 113 4.19 -7.90 -2.70
CA GLY A 113 4.57 -9.30 -2.92
C GLY A 113 4.69 -10.14 -1.66
N ILE A 114 4.29 -9.63 -0.49
CA ILE A 114 4.45 -10.33 0.80
C ILE A 114 3.31 -11.31 1.11
N TYR A 115 2.08 -11.05 0.65
CA TYR A 115 0.90 -11.87 0.98
C TYR A 115 0.95 -13.34 0.56
N PRO A 116 1.55 -13.73 -0.59
CA PRO A 116 1.73 -15.14 -0.92
C PRO A 116 2.43 -15.95 0.18
N TRP A 117 3.26 -15.28 1.00
CA TRP A 117 4.01 -15.87 2.10
C TRP A 117 3.29 -15.80 3.45
N LEU A 118 2.26 -14.95 3.57
CA LEU A 118 1.48 -14.77 4.79
C LEU A 118 0.15 -15.55 4.78
N GLY A 119 -0.28 -16.00 3.60
CA GLY A 119 -1.49 -16.79 3.40
C GLY A 119 -1.33 -18.28 3.70
N GLN A 120 -2.39 -19.06 3.48
CA GLN A 120 -2.44 -20.51 3.79
C GLN A 120 -1.64 -21.42 2.84
N GLY A 121 -0.88 -20.86 1.89
CA GLY A 121 -0.38 -21.57 0.71
C GLY A 121 1.04 -22.14 0.76
N ALA A 122 1.68 -22.27 1.93
CA ALA A 122 2.98 -22.93 1.99
C ALA A 122 2.84 -24.43 1.69
N THR A 123 3.11 -24.82 0.45
CA THR A 123 2.98 -26.21 -0.03
C THR A 123 4.21 -27.07 0.24
N ASP A 124 5.36 -26.44 0.56
CA ASP A 124 6.62 -27.11 0.89
C ASP A 124 7.20 -26.62 2.24
N ALA A 125 8.08 -27.44 2.84
CA ALA A 125 8.65 -27.17 4.16
C ALA A 125 9.45 -25.86 4.21
N ASP A 126 10.20 -25.54 3.15
CA ASP A 126 11.01 -24.32 3.08
C ASP A 126 10.12 -23.07 2.97
N SER A 127 9.02 -23.14 2.23
CA SER A 127 8.00 -22.10 2.16
C SER A 127 7.35 -21.86 3.52
N SER A 128 7.10 -22.93 4.29
CA SER A 128 6.54 -22.83 5.63
C SER A 128 7.49 -22.16 6.61
N LEU A 129 8.78 -22.55 6.59
CA LEU A 129 9.83 -21.92 7.39
C LEU A 129 9.99 -20.43 7.05
N THR A 130 10.00 -20.10 5.75
CA THR A 130 10.07 -18.71 5.28
C THR A 130 8.86 -17.91 5.77
N ALA A 131 7.66 -18.47 5.72
CA ALA A 131 6.45 -17.83 6.21
C ALA A 131 6.52 -17.53 7.71
N GLU A 132 6.95 -18.50 8.52
CA GLU A 132 7.13 -18.30 9.97
C GLU A 132 8.21 -17.25 10.28
N TRP A 133 9.29 -17.24 9.50
CA TRP A 133 10.32 -16.22 9.61
C TRP A 133 9.78 -14.82 9.30
N ILE A 134 9.02 -14.65 8.20
CA ILE A 134 8.42 -13.36 7.82
C ILE A 134 7.46 -12.89 8.93
N LYS A 135 6.61 -13.77 9.46
CA LYS A 135 5.72 -13.45 10.59
C LYS A 135 6.52 -12.95 11.79
N SER A 136 7.58 -13.65 12.16
CA SER A 136 8.47 -13.23 13.25
C SER A 136 9.09 -11.87 12.98
N ALA A 137 9.54 -11.60 11.75
CA ALA A 137 10.09 -10.32 11.35
C ALA A 137 9.05 -9.18 11.45
N LEU A 138 7.80 -9.42 11.04
CA LEU A 138 6.70 -8.47 11.19
C LEU A 138 6.37 -8.21 12.67
N ILE A 139 6.26 -9.24 13.50
CA ILE A 139 6.04 -9.08 14.95
C ILE A 139 7.16 -8.24 15.56
N ASN A 140 8.41 -8.48 15.17
CA ASN A 140 9.55 -7.68 15.61
C ASN A 140 9.41 -6.21 15.16
N ILE A 141 9.03 -5.93 13.91
CA ILE A 141 8.75 -4.55 13.47
C ILE A 141 7.69 -3.93 14.39
N LYS A 142 6.62 -4.65 14.71
CA LYS A 142 5.58 -4.14 15.60
C LYS A 142 6.09 -3.77 17.00
N LEU A 143 6.97 -4.61 17.56
CA LEU A 143 7.51 -4.40 18.91
C LEU A 143 8.57 -3.30 18.98
N TYR A 144 9.47 -3.23 17.98
CA TYR A 144 10.63 -2.34 18.02
C TYR A 144 10.40 -0.99 17.36
N ASN A 145 9.46 -0.88 16.41
CA ASN A 145 9.18 0.39 15.72
C ASN A 145 8.06 1.20 16.39
N HIS A 146 7.54 0.76 17.54
CA HIS A 146 6.59 1.54 18.34
C HIS A 146 7.24 2.89 18.72
N ASN A 147 6.59 4.02 18.39
CA ASN A 147 7.10 5.39 18.55
C ASN A 147 8.33 5.78 17.71
N SER A 148 8.66 5.03 16.66
CA SER A 148 9.80 5.38 15.77
C SER A 148 9.44 6.22 14.55
N CYS A 149 8.18 6.70 14.46
CA CYS A 149 7.62 7.34 13.27
C CYS A 149 7.79 6.48 12.00
N LYS A 150 7.71 5.15 12.15
CA LYS A 150 7.80 4.18 11.07
C LYS A 150 6.54 3.32 11.04
N THR A 151 5.95 3.21 9.87
CA THR A 151 4.87 2.26 9.59
C THR A 151 5.21 1.46 8.35
N ALA A 152 5.09 0.14 8.43
CA ALA A 152 5.12 -0.73 7.26
C ALA A 152 3.68 -1.12 6.87
N LEU A 153 3.37 -0.89 5.60
CA LEU A 153 2.09 -1.11 4.97
C LEU A 153 2.20 -2.33 4.05
N LEU A 154 1.55 -3.43 4.44
CA LEU A 154 1.52 -4.67 3.67
C LEU A 154 0.47 -4.54 2.58
N LEU A 155 0.89 -4.38 1.33
CA LEU A 155 -0.01 -4.07 0.22
C LEU A 155 -0.24 -5.28 -0.69
N GLY A 156 -1.51 -5.61 -0.94
CA GLY A 156 -1.89 -6.77 -1.74
C GLY A 156 -3.30 -6.63 -2.31
N SER A 157 -3.60 -7.40 -3.35
CA SER A 157 -4.95 -7.49 -3.92
C SER A 157 -5.89 -8.39 -3.10
N ASN A 158 -5.32 -9.19 -2.20
CA ASN A 158 -6.04 -10.00 -1.22
C ASN A 158 -5.21 -9.96 0.06
N ALA A 159 -5.69 -9.24 1.08
CA ALA A 159 -4.98 -9.04 2.33
C ALA A 159 -5.25 -10.17 3.35
N SER A 160 -5.37 -11.42 2.87
CA SER A 160 -5.59 -12.57 3.73
C SER A 160 -4.37 -12.84 4.60
N LEU A 161 -4.52 -12.57 5.89
CA LEU A 161 -3.56 -12.93 6.93
C LEU A 161 -4.02 -14.23 7.61
N LYS A 162 -3.07 -15.10 7.97
CA LYS A 162 -3.36 -16.23 8.88
C LYS A 162 -3.87 -15.71 10.23
N SER A 163 -4.74 -16.52 10.86
CA SER A 163 -5.44 -16.14 12.11
C SER A 163 -4.51 -15.82 13.28
N ASP A 164 -3.30 -16.35 13.28
CA ASP A 164 -2.28 -16.13 14.31
C ASP A 164 -1.70 -14.71 14.31
N ILE A 165 -1.61 -14.05 13.15
CA ILE A 165 -1.14 -12.65 13.03
C ILE A 165 -2.26 -11.66 12.69
N ALA A 166 -3.42 -12.12 12.25
CA ALA A 166 -4.56 -11.27 11.88
C ALA A 166 -5.04 -10.39 13.05
N GLY A 167 -5.01 -10.90 14.29
CA GLY A 167 -5.35 -10.09 15.47
C GLY A 167 -4.30 -9.03 15.83
N LEU A 168 -3.11 -9.09 15.24
CA LEU A 168 -2.00 -8.18 15.54
C LEU A 168 -1.84 -7.06 14.50
N ILE A 169 -2.36 -7.22 13.30
CA ILE A 169 -2.16 -6.27 12.21
C ILE A 169 -3.53 -5.74 11.78
N PRO A 170 -3.82 -4.44 11.97
CA PRO A 170 -5.08 -3.88 11.49
C PRO A 170 -5.15 -3.99 9.96
N THR A 171 -6.24 -4.56 9.45
CA THR A 171 -6.50 -4.69 8.01
C THR A 171 -7.49 -3.63 7.56
N ILE A 172 -7.15 -2.92 6.49
CA ILE A 172 -8.04 -1.99 5.79
C ILE A 172 -8.26 -2.50 4.37
N THR A 173 -9.52 -2.61 3.96
CA THR A 173 -9.90 -3.04 2.61
C THR A 173 -10.35 -1.83 1.80
N GLN A 174 -9.82 -1.70 0.58
CA GLN A 174 -10.33 -0.81 -0.44
C GLN A 174 -11.46 -1.51 -1.20
N GLU A 175 -12.68 -1.03 -1.01
CA GLU A 175 -13.81 -1.47 -1.83
C GLU A 175 -13.73 -0.81 -3.22
N LEU A 176 -14.22 -1.51 -4.24
CA LEU A 176 -14.43 -0.91 -5.56
C LEU A 176 -15.60 0.08 -5.47
N PRO A 177 -15.53 1.23 -6.16
CA PRO A 177 -16.63 2.17 -6.17
C PRO A 177 -17.89 1.52 -6.76
N THR A 178 -19.05 1.85 -6.19
CA THR A 178 -20.34 1.36 -6.68
C THR A 178 -20.73 2.02 -8.01
N VAL A 179 -21.72 1.46 -8.71
CA VAL A 179 -22.23 2.05 -9.98
C VAL A 179 -22.82 3.43 -9.73
N GLU A 180 -23.48 3.62 -8.59
CA GLU A 180 -24.03 4.89 -8.15
C GLU A 180 -22.92 5.92 -7.91
N GLU A 181 -21.84 5.52 -7.24
CA GLU A 181 -20.69 6.41 -6.98
C GLU A 181 -19.93 6.78 -8.27
N ILE A 182 -19.79 5.84 -9.20
CA ILE A 182 -19.24 6.12 -10.54
C ILE A 182 -20.13 7.14 -11.26
N SER A 183 -21.45 6.98 -11.18
CA SER A 183 -22.43 7.86 -11.82
C SER A 183 -22.43 9.28 -11.24
N ASP A 184 -22.15 9.43 -9.95
CA ASP A 184 -22.01 10.73 -9.28
C ASP A 184 -20.67 11.42 -9.56
N TYR A 185 -19.62 10.65 -9.82
CA TYR A 185 -18.26 11.14 -10.03
C TYR A 185 -17.98 11.50 -11.50
N LEU A 186 -18.53 10.74 -12.45
CA LEU A 186 -18.36 10.97 -13.89
C LEU A 186 -18.69 12.42 -14.34
N PRO A 187 -19.80 13.06 -13.89
CA PRO A 187 -20.13 14.43 -14.27
C PRO A 187 -19.13 15.48 -13.80
N GLN A 188 -18.32 15.17 -12.77
CA GLN A 188 -17.34 16.10 -12.20
C GLN A 188 -15.99 16.09 -12.95
N ILE A 189 -15.74 15.03 -13.73
CA ILE A 189 -14.47 14.82 -14.44
C ILE A 189 -14.65 14.97 -15.95
N LEU A 190 -15.87 14.72 -16.47
CA LEU A 190 -16.14 14.86 -17.88
C LEU A 190 -16.37 16.34 -18.23
N PRO A 191 -15.71 16.86 -19.29
CA PRO A 191 -15.98 18.21 -19.77
C PRO A 191 -17.43 18.33 -20.27
N ASP A 192 -18.05 19.49 -20.05
CA ASP A 192 -19.46 19.81 -20.39
C ASP A 192 -19.86 19.50 -21.85
N SER A 193 -18.87 19.37 -22.75
CA SER A 193 -19.08 19.00 -24.15
C SER A 193 -19.66 17.60 -24.35
N ILE A 194 -19.49 16.68 -23.39
CA ILE A 194 -19.99 15.29 -23.50
C ILE A 194 -21.43 15.19 -22.99
N THR A 195 -21.80 15.94 -21.96
CA THR A 195 -23.15 15.93 -21.37
C THR A 195 -24.19 16.61 -22.27
N GLN A 196 -23.79 17.56 -23.13
CA GLN A 196 -24.69 18.20 -24.10
C GLN A 196 -24.92 17.38 -25.39
N GLY A 197 -24.08 16.38 -25.68
CA GLY A 197 -24.20 15.53 -26.88
C GLY A 197 -25.32 14.48 -26.81
N ALA A 198 -25.72 14.07 -25.61
CA ALA A 198 -26.74 13.03 -25.41
C ALA A 198 -28.19 13.53 -25.56
N MET A 199 -28.44 14.85 -25.49
CA MET A 199 -29.78 15.42 -25.64
C MET A 199 -30.15 15.79 -27.10
N ARG A 200 -29.27 15.59 -28.09
CA ARG A 200 -29.55 15.95 -29.50
C ARG A 200 -29.98 14.80 -30.42
N PHE A 201 -30.14 13.58 -29.92
CA PHE A 201 -30.51 12.42 -30.76
C PHE A 201 -31.99 11.99 -30.69
N CYS A 202 -32.86 12.76 -30.02
CA CYS A 202 -34.29 12.48 -29.98
C CYS A 202 -35.15 13.59 -30.64
N GLU A 203 -34.71 14.19 -31.75
CA GLU A 203 -35.60 14.99 -32.61
C GLU A 203 -35.17 14.93 -34.08
N VAL A 204 -35.22 13.75 -34.72
CA VAL A 204 -35.40 13.68 -36.18
C VAL A 204 -36.10 12.37 -36.56
N GLY A 205 -37.34 12.46 -37.06
CA GLY A 205 -38.04 11.37 -37.77
C GLY A 205 -39.41 11.05 -37.23
#